data_AF-F3KEC8-F1
#
_entry.id   AF-F3KEC8-F1
#
_cell.length_a   1.000
_cell.length_b   1.000
_cell.length_c   1.000
_cell.angle_alpha   90.00
_cell.angle_beta   90.00
_cell.angle_gamma   90.00
#
_symmetry.space_group_name_H-M   'P 1'
#
loop_
_entity.id
_entity.type
_entity.pdbx_description
1 polymer ?
#
loop_
_entity_poly.entity_id
_entity_poly.type
_entity_poly.pdbx_seq_one_letter_code
_entity_poly.pdbx_strand_id
1 'polypeptide(L)'
;MTHKFAQIVFTDTVRGIQSEEGSRNGYAPMDHGVDHHHLLEARETTFIAARDSFYMASVSETDWPYVQHRGGPIGFLKVIDEKTLGFADFSGNRQYVSLGNFRKNNRVALFLMDYPNRRRLKMLGRIEVVKPDDSSLLAQLQVEDYHARVERGFLIHIEAFDWNCPQHITPRYTETEVHELIAPLLEESRELSTGDLPGELPKELGNGPLDLVISGIRQLTPRVRAYELRASNDNDLPVVEAGSHLQIPLQLESGKPAIRHYSICSNPARRDVYEIAVLREEQGNGGSLALHQQFNLGL
;
A
#
# COMPACT_ATOMS: atom_id res chain seq x y z
N MET A 1 -15.13 22.82 24.79
CA MET A 1 -14.08 23.88 24.70
C MET A 1 -14.28 24.60 23.37
N THR A 2 -14.02 25.90 23.22
CA THR A 2 -14.41 26.58 21.96
C THR A 2 -13.37 26.32 20.88
N HIS A 3 -13.81 25.65 19.83
CA HIS A 3 -12.97 25.21 18.74
C HIS A 3 -12.82 26.38 17.76
N LYS A 4 -11.62 26.97 17.62
CA LYS A 4 -11.39 28.17 16.77
C LYS A 4 -11.85 27.95 15.33
N PHE A 5 -11.65 26.75 14.81
CA PHE A 5 -12.16 26.38 13.49
C PHE A 5 -13.68 26.46 13.42
N ALA A 6 -14.41 25.89 14.39
CA ALA A 6 -15.86 25.96 14.45
C ALA A 6 -16.38 27.40 14.59
N GLN A 7 -15.69 28.27 15.33
CA GLN A 7 -16.05 29.70 15.40
C GLN A 7 -16.08 30.36 14.01
N ILE A 8 -15.17 29.94 13.11
CA ILE A 8 -15.07 30.49 11.75
C ILE A 8 -16.05 29.78 10.79
N VAL A 9 -16.14 28.45 10.84
CA VAL A 9 -16.84 27.67 9.80
C VAL A 9 -18.27 27.26 10.16
N PHE A 10 -18.61 27.13 11.44
CA PHE A 10 -20.00 26.91 11.85
C PHE A 10 -20.66 28.27 11.93
N THR A 11 -21.07 28.82 10.79
CA THR A 11 -21.91 30.02 10.74
C THR A 11 -23.30 29.70 11.28
N ASP A 12 -24.13 30.71 11.52
CA ASP A 12 -25.51 30.49 11.98
C ASP A 12 -26.32 29.63 10.99
N THR A 13 -26.10 29.83 9.68
CA THR A 13 -26.67 28.98 8.64
C THR A 13 -26.20 27.53 8.77
N VAL A 14 -24.91 27.29 9.01
CA VAL A 14 -24.39 25.93 9.19
C VAL A 14 -24.95 25.28 10.45
N ARG A 15 -25.08 26.03 11.55
CA ARG A 15 -25.73 25.54 12.78
C ARG A 15 -27.21 25.22 12.57
N GLY A 16 -27.91 26.01 11.75
CA GLY A 16 -29.27 25.74 11.30
C GLY A 16 -29.37 24.39 10.59
N ILE A 17 -28.57 24.19 9.53
CA ILE A 17 -28.48 22.92 8.79
C ILE A 17 -28.12 21.75 9.72
N GLN A 18 -27.15 21.92 10.63
CA GLN A 18 -26.80 20.87 11.59
C GLN A 18 -28.00 20.44 12.44
N SER A 19 -28.90 21.39 12.76
CA SER A 19 -30.09 21.13 13.57
C SER A 19 -31.17 20.42 12.76
N GLU A 20 -31.39 20.85 11.51
CA GLU A 20 -32.29 20.21 10.55
C GLU A 20 -31.90 18.74 10.29
N GLU A 21 -30.61 18.50 10.10
CA GLU A 21 -30.04 17.17 9.82
C GLU A 21 -29.73 16.36 11.10
N GLY A 22 -30.12 16.85 12.28
CA GLY A 22 -30.01 16.13 13.55
C GLY A 22 -28.58 15.93 14.10
N SER A 23 -27.57 16.59 13.52
CA SER A 23 -26.17 16.47 13.94
C SER A 23 -25.74 17.53 14.98
N ARG A 24 -26.56 18.56 15.21
CA ARG A 24 -26.24 19.70 16.06
C ARG A 24 -25.80 19.31 17.47
N ASN A 25 -26.49 18.37 18.11
CA ASN A 25 -26.15 17.93 19.47
C ASN A 25 -24.74 17.33 19.54
N GLY A 26 -24.29 16.64 18.48
CA GLY A 26 -22.93 16.09 18.40
C GLY A 26 -21.85 17.16 18.26
N TYR A 27 -22.14 18.27 17.58
CA TYR A 27 -21.20 19.37 17.36
C TYR A 27 -21.32 20.52 18.38
N ALA A 28 -22.35 20.53 19.23
CA ALA A 28 -22.55 21.56 20.25
C ALA A 28 -21.35 21.75 21.21
N PRO A 29 -20.62 20.70 21.62
CA PRO A 29 -19.44 20.86 22.48
C PRO A 29 -18.30 21.70 21.88
N MET A 30 -18.26 21.84 20.54
CA MET A 30 -17.25 22.65 19.83
C MET A 30 -17.52 24.17 19.95
N ASP A 31 -18.72 24.59 20.34
CA ASP A 31 -19.13 26.01 20.41
C ASP A 31 -18.84 26.68 21.76
N HIS A 32 -18.36 25.96 22.78
CA HIS A 32 -18.26 26.50 24.15
C HIS A 32 -16.95 26.15 24.86
N GLY A 33 -16.27 27.08 25.54
CA GLY A 33 -15.11 26.88 26.44
C GLY A 33 -13.82 27.59 26.00
N VAL A 34 -12.63 27.07 26.33
CA VAL A 34 -11.34 27.75 26.00
C VAL A 34 -10.93 27.50 24.54
N ASP A 35 -10.28 28.49 23.93
CA ASP A 35 -9.78 28.46 22.55
C ASP A 35 -8.72 27.35 22.36
N HIS A 36 -8.89 26.50 21.34
CA HIS A 36 -7.93 25.47 20.93
C HIS A 36 -8.02 25.23 19.41
N HIS A 37 -7.09 24.45 18.84
CA HIS A 37 -6.89 24.29 17.38
C HIS A 37 -6.57 25.59 16.61
N HIS A 38 -5.66 26.38 17.17
CA HIS A 38 -5.12 27.60 16.55
C HIS A 38 -3.62 27.81 16.86
N LEU A 39 -3.03 26.91 17.66
CA LEU A 39 -1.61 26.82 17.97
C LEU A 39 -1.14 25.45 17.49
N LEU A 40 -0.02 25.40 16.79
CA LEU A 40 0.61 24.18 16.33
C LEU A 40 1.34 23.52 17.49
N GLU A 41 0.98 22.28 17.81
CA GLU A 41 1.67 21.48 18.80
C GLU A 41 2.55 20.42 18.10
N ALA A 42 3.18 19.55 18.89
CA ALA A 42 4.05 18.48 18.38
C ALA A 42 3.35 17.61 17.32
N ARG A 43 2.03 17.39 17.45
CA ARG A 43 1.25 16.58 16.52
C ARG A 43 1.13 17.24 15.14
N GLU A 44 0.76 18.51 15.08
CA GLU A 44 0.59 19.25 13.83
C GLU A 44 1.93 19.51 13.18
N THR A 45 2.93 19.92 13.96
CA THR A 45 4.28 20.20 13.45
C THR A 45 4.92 18.98 12.79
N THR A 46 4.88 17.81 13.45
CA THR A 46 5.36 16.54 12.88
C THR A 46 4.60 16.17 11.60
N PHE A 47 3.28 16.36 11.60
CA PHE A 47 2.46 16.04 10.43
C PHE A 47 2.74 16.97 9.25
N ILE A 48 2.93 18.27 9.48
CA ILE A 48 3.20 19.26 8.44
C ILE A 48 4.60 19.03 7.85
N ALA A 49 5.61 18.80 8.70
CA ALA A 49 6.99 18.57 8.27
C ALA A 49 7.15 17.33 7.37
N ALA A 50 6.28 16.32 7.52
CA ALA A 50 6.28 15.12 6.71
C ALA A 50 5.54 15.26 5.36
N ARG A 51 5.14 16.47 4.96
CA ARG A 51 4.44 16.71 3.68
C ARG A 51 5.39 17.17 2.59
N ASP A 52 5.24 16.57 1.42
CA ASP A 52 5.82 16.99 0.14
C ASP A 52 4.82 17.81 -0.70
N SER A 53 3.56 17.89 -0.26
CA SER A 53 2.49 18.55 -0.99
C SER A 53 1.34 19.00 -0.09
N PHE A 54 0.64 20.04 -0.54
CA PHE A 54 -0.64 20.47 0.02
C PHE A 54 -1.50 21.19 -1.03
N TYR A 55 -2.80 21.30 -0.78
CA TYR A 55 -3.69 22.15 -1.57
C TYR A 55 -3.90 23.48 -0.86
N MET A 56 -3.88 24.56 -1.64
CA MET A 56 -4.07 25.92 -1.15
C MET A 56 -5.22 26.58 -1.88
N ALA A 57 -6.19 27.10 -1.12
CA ALA A 57 -7.30 27.88 -1.62
C ALA A 57 -7.10 29.37 -1.33
N SER A 58 -7.45 30.20 -2.30
CA SER A 58 -7.50 31.66 -2.22
C SER A 58 -8.85 32.14 -2.78
N VAL A 59 -9.22 33.40 -2.55
CA VAL A 59 -10.46 33.98 -3.08
C VAL A 59 -10.13 35.12 -4.02
N SER A 60 -10.65 35.07 -5.24
CA SER A 60 -10.45 36.16 -6.22
C SER A 60 -11.21 37.42 -5.82
N GLU A 61 -10.89 38.55 -6.46
CA GLU A 61 -11.65 39.79 -6.29
C GLU A 61 -13.08 39.71 -6.87
N THR A 62 -13.38 38.65 -7.62
CA THR A 62 -14.71 38.30 -8.12
C THR A 62 -15.42 37.28 -7.23
N ASP A 63 -14.94 37.09 -5.99
CA ASP A 63 -15.46 36.18 -4.96
C ASP A 63 -15.45 34.68 -5.33
N TRP A 64 -14.76 34.30 -6.41
CA TRP A 64 -14.57 32.90 -6.75
C TRP A 64 -13.48 32.26 -5.88
N PRO A 65 -13.75 31.10 -5.26
CA PRO A 65 -12.69 30.30 -4.66
C PRO A 65 -11.80 29.72 -5.76
N TYR A 66 -10.49 29.82 -5.57
CA TYR A 66 -9.48 29.27 -6.46
C TYR A 66 -8.57 28.34 -5.68
N VAL A 67 -8.41 27.09 -6.14
CA VAL A 67 -7.61 26.06 -5.48
C VAL A 67 -6.45 25.66 -6.37
N GLN A 68 -5.26 25.52 -5.77
CA GLN A 68 -4.05 25.09 -6.46
C GLN A 68 -3.30 24.07 -5.61
N HIS A 69 -2.75 23.05 -6.27
CA HIS A 69 -1.78 22.14 -5.65
C HIS A 69 -0.40 22.81 -5.55
N ARG A 70 0.22 22.71 -4.37
CA ARG A 70 1.60 23.14 -4.10
C ARG A 70 2.40 21.92 -3.71
N GLY A 71 3.49 21.67 -4.42
CA GLY A 71 4.39 20.53 -4.16
C GLY A 71 5.84 21.00 -4.08
N GLY A 72 6.65 20.24 -3.34
CA GLY A 72 8.06 20.45 -3.12
C GLY A 72 8.69 19.22 -2.47
N PRO A 73 9.98 19.28 -2.09
CA PRO A 73 10.58 18.24 -1.26
C PRO A 73 9.85 18.11 0.08
N ILE A 74 9.96 16.95 0.74
CA ILE A 74 9.40 16.74 2.08
C ILE A 74 9.89 17.85 3.02
N GLY A 75 8.94 18.47 3.75
CA GLY A 75 9.25 19.56 4.69
C GLY A 75 9.41 20.94 4.05
N PHE A 76 9.06 21.11 2.76
CA PHE A 76 9.09 22.42 2.13
C PHE A 76 8.10 23.43 2.72
N LEU A 77 6.99 22.94 3.30
CA LEU A 77 6.12 23.73 4.15
C LEU A 77 6.68 23.71 5.57
N LYS A 78 7.33 24.80 5.96
CA LYS A 78 8.02 24.94 7.23
C LYS A 78 7.09 25.49 8.31
N VAL A 79 7.26 24.98 9.52
CA VAL A 79 6.73 25.60 10.73
C VAL A 79 7.75 26.61 11.21
N ILE A 80 7.39 27.90 11.19
CA ILE A 80 8.26 29.00 11.62
C ILE A 80 8.13 29.18 13.13
N ASP A 81 6.90 29.14 13.64
CA ASP A 81 6.56 29.18 15.06
C ASP A 81 5.19 28.51 15.29
N GLU A 82 4.66 28.56 16.52
CA GLU A 82 3.38 27.95 16.91
C GLU A 82 2.16 28.50 16.14
N LYS A 83 2.26 29.64 15.46
CA LYS A 83 1.18 30.29 14.71
C LYS A 83 1.53 30.58 13.25
N THR A 84 2.76 30.32 12.81
CA THR A 84 3.22 30.73 11.49
C THR A 84 3.78 29.55 10.73
N LEU A 85 3.25 29.34 9.52
CA LEU A 85 3.87 28.50 8.50
C LEU A 85 4.57 29.35 7.47
N GLY A 86 5.52 28.77 6.75
CA GLY A 86 6.12 29.42 5.60
C GLY A 86 6.60 28.45 4.54
N PHE A 87 6.63 28.90 3.30
CA PHE A 87 7.22 28.15 2.20
C PHE A 87 7.78 29.07 1.13
N ALA A 88 8.80 28.61 0.42
CA ALA A 88 9.36 29.29 -0.74
C ALA A 88 8.49 29.05 -1.99
N ASP A 89 8.27 30.09 -2.79
CA ASP A 89 7.59 30.01 -4.08
C ASP A 89 8.63 30.01 -5.19
N PHE A 90 8.65 28.92 -5.94
CA PHE A 90 9.58 28.70 -7.05
C PHE A 90 8.97 29.18 -8.37
N SER A 91 9.83 29.49 -9.34
CA SER A 91 9.39 29.91 -10.67
C SER A 91 8.54 28.82 -11.34
N GLY A 92 7.24 29.04 -11.43
CA GLY A 92 6.27 28.12 -12.04
C GLY A 92 5.75 28.59 -13.39
N ASN A 93 4.49 28.24 -13.70
CA ASN A 93 3.80 28.60 -14.95
C ASN A 93 3.45 30.09 -15.11
N ARG A 94 3.82 30.94 -14.13
CA ARG A 94 3.66 32.40 -14.13
C ARG A 94 2.22 32.90 -14.30
N GLN A 95 1.20 32.11 -13.93
CA GLN A 95 -0.18 32.60 -13.94
C GLN A 95 -0.46 33.61 -12.83
N TYR A 96 0.28 33.54 -11.72
CA TYR A 96 0.21 34.46 -10.58
C TYR A 96 -1.20 34.67 -9.97
N VAL A 97 -2.15 33.74 -10.18
CA VAL A 97 -3.54 33.86 -9.72
C VAL A 97 -3.62 34.05 -8.21
N SER A 98 -3.07 33.13 -7.43
CA SER A 98 -3.07 33.24 -5.96
C SER A 98 -2.38 34.52 -5.48
N LEU A 99 -1.25 34.87 -6.08
CA LEU A 99 -0.51 36.09 -5.74
C LEU A 99 -1.35 37.36 -6.00
N GLY A 100 -2.06 37.41 -7.13
CA GLY A 100 -2.99 38.48 -7.45
C GLY A 100 -4.13 38.57 -6.44
N ASN A 101 -4.74 37.43 -6.12
CA ASN A 101 -5.81 37.32 -5.12
C ASN A 101 -5.37 37.88 -3.76
N PHE A 102 -4.16 37.53 -3.31
CA PHE A 102 -3.63 37.96 -2.00
C PHE A 102 -3.45 39.47 -1.85
N ARG A 103 -3.39 40.23 -2.95
CA ARG A 103 -3.37 41.70 -2.90
C ARG A 103 -4.70 42.30 -2.43
N LYS A 104 -5.80 41.60 -2.63
CA LYS A 104 -7.17 42.05 -2.30
C LYS A 104 -7.75 41.29 -1.13
N ASN A 105 -7.46 40.00 -1.02
CA ASN A 105 -7.96 39.12 0.02
C ASN A 105 -6.85 38.18 0.49
N ASN A 106 -6.38 38.39 1.72
CA ASN A 106 -5.30 37.60 2.29
C ASN A 106 -5.77 36.33 3.00
N ARG A 107 -7.07 36.00 2.97
CA ARG A 107 -7.57 34.74 3.55
C ARG A 107 -7.14 33.57 2.69
N VAL A 108 -6.60 32.54 3.33
CA VAL A 108 -6.15 31.30 2.70
C VAL A 108 -6.71 30.10 3.46
N ALA A 109 -7.02 29.03 2.73
CA ALA A 109 -7.27 27.72 3.33
C ALA A 109 -6.27 26.70 2.81
N LEU A 110 -5.78 25.83 3.69
CA LEU A 110 -4.86 24.76 3.37
C LEU A 110 -5.55 23.41 3.61
N PHE A 111 -5.23 22.46 2.76
CA PHE A 111 -5.68 21.09 2.89
C PHE A 111 -4.48 20.15 2.69
N LEU A 112 -4.04 19.55 3.79
CA LEU A 112 -2.88 18.67 3.83
C LEU A 112 -3.35 17.23 3.97
N MET A 113 -2.81 16.35 3.13
CA MET A 113 -3.18 14.94 3.06
C MET A 113 -2.04 14.03 3.48
N ASP A 114 -2.39 12.96 4.17
CA ASP A 114 -1.55 11.80 4.44
C ASP A 114 -2.38 10.58 4.03
N TYR A 115 -2.23 10.19 2.76
CA TYR A 115 -3.01 9.11 2.18
C TYR A 115 -2.71 7.75 2.85
N PRO A 116 -1.44 7.35 3.08
CA PRO A 116 -1.13 6.09 3.75
C PRO A 116 -1.85 5.94 5.09
N ASN A 117 -1.78 6.97 5.94
CA ASN A 117 -2.35 6.92 7.29
C ASN A 117 -3.82 7.38 7.34
N ARG A 118 -4.41 7.72 6.19
CA ARG A 118 -5.78 8.24 6.06
C ARG A 118 -6.03 9.47 6.95
N ARG A 119 -5.03 10.36 7.07
CA ARG A 119 -5.14 11.58 7.87
C ARG A 119 -5.26 12.79 6.96
N ARG A 120 -6.01 13.79 7.42
CA ARG A 120 -6.12 15.10 6.77
C ARG A 120 -6.17 16.21 7.79
N LEU A 121 -5.50 17.31 7.48
CA LEU A 121 -5.51 18.53 8.26
C LEU A 121 -6.04 19.66 7.39
N LYS A 122 -7.11 20.32 7.84
CA LYS A 122 -7.63 21.54 7.22
C LYS A 122 -7.14 22.72 8.04
N MET A 123 -6.70 23.79 7.39
CA MET A 123 -6.25 25.00 8.08
C MET A 123 -6.82 26.23 7.42
N LEU A 124 -7.09 27.24 8.22
CA LEU A 124 -7.49 28.59 7.80
C LEU A 124 -6.45 29.55 8.33
N GLY A 125 -6.08 30.53 7.50
CA GLY A 125 -5.08 31.50 7.89
C GLY A 125 -5.11 32.75 7.03
N ARG A 126 -4.12 33.61 7.29
CA ARG A 126 -3.85 34.82 6.52
C ARG A 126 -2.46 34.76 5.95
N ILE A 127 -2.37 34.98 4.64
CA ILE A 127 -1.10 34.91 3.95
C ILE A 127 -0.45 36.29 3.82
N GLU A 128 0.86 36.30 3.92
CA GLU A 128 1.74 37.44 3.73
C GLU A 128 2.82 37.07 2.70
N VAL A 129 3.12 38.00 1.80
CA VAL A 129 4.13 37.79 0.76
C VAL A 129 5.45 38.38 1.22
N VAL A 130 6.46 37.52 1.37
CA VAL A 130 7.83 37.92 1.68
C VAL A 130 8.48 38.45 0.41
N LYS A 131 9.00 39.68 0.48
CA LYS A 131 9.63 40.34 -0.67
C LYS A 131 10.98 39.68 -1.02
N PRO A 132 11.40 39.70 -2.29
CA PRO A 132 12.68 39.12 -2.73
C PRO A 132 13.91 39.65 -1.99
N ASP A 133 13.85 40.89 -1.48
CA ASP A 133 14.98 41.56 -0.83
C ASP A 133 15.14 41.16 0.65
N ASP A 134 14.18 40.44 1.23
CA ASP A 134 14.23 39.96 2.62
C ASP A 134 15.01 38.64 2.72
N SER A 135 16.32 38.75 2.56
CA SER A 135 17.22 37.60 2.46
C SER A 135 17.21 36.65 3.68
N SER A 136 16.97 37.17 4.89
CA SER A 136 17.00 36.35 6.11
C SER A 136 15.74 35.47 6.22
N LEU A 137 14.56 36.02 5.97
CA LEU A 137 13.32 35.23 5.94
C LEU A 137 13.31 34.25 4.77
N LEU A 138 13.76 34.66 3.58
CA LEU A 138 13.84 33.75 2.44
C LEU A 138 14.79 32.59 2.68
N ALA A 139 15.92 32.81 3.36
CA ALA A 139 16.83 31.74 3.75
C ALA A 139 16.15 30.73 4.69
N GLN A 140 15.33 31.20 5.64
CA GLN A 140 14.56 30.30 6.51
C GLN A 140 13.57 29.43 5.73
N LEU A 141 13.04 29.92 4.60
CA LEU A 141 12.06 29.22 3.78
C LEU A 141 12.67 28.27 2.74
N GLN A 142 13.98 28.33 2.49
CA GLN A 142 14.67 27.45 1.55
C GLN A 142 14.79 26.03 2.11
N VAL A 143 14.62 25.03 1.25
CA VAL A 143 14.91 23.63 1.60
C VAL A 143 16.35 23.34 1.20
N GLU A 144 17.11 22.74 2.12
CA GLU A 144 18.49 22.30 1.86
C GLU A 144 18.51 21.38 0.63
N ASP A 145 19.51 21.54 -0.23
CA ASP A 145 19.71 20.76 -1.47
C ASP A 145 18.61 20.87 -2.55
N TYR A 146 17.67 21.80 -2.43
CA TYR A 146 16.67 22.06 -3.48
C TYR A 146 17.05 23.29 -4.33
N HIS A 147 17.75 23.05 -5.45
CA HIS A 147 18.33 24.09 -6.31
C HIS A 147 17.34 24.89 -7.19
N ALA A 148 16.05 24.94 -6.83
CA ALA A 148 15.09 25.75 -7.56
C ALA A 148 15.25 27.25 -7.21
N ARG A 149 15.17 28.13 -8.23
CA ARG A 149 15.25 29.58 -8.02
C ARG A 149 14.01 30.05 -7.24
N VAL A 150 14.24 30.48 -6.00
CA VAL A 150 13.20 31.13 -5.17
C VAL A 150 12.88 32.49 -5.76
N GLU A 151 11.63 32.71 -6.15
CA GLU A 151 11.17 34.04 -6.60
C GLU A 151 10.75 34.92 -5.41
N ARG A 152 10.17 34.30 -4.38
CA ARG A 152 9.59 34.95 -3.20
C ARG A 152 9.29 33.91 -2.12
N GLY A 153 8.86 34.37 -0.94
CA GLY A 153 8.36 33.52 0.13
C GLY A 153 6.91 33.85 0.47
N PHE A 154 6.23 32.92 1.11
CA PHE A 154 4.94 33.15 1.73
C PHE A 154 5.00 32.77 3.20
N LEU A 155 4.41 33.62 4.05
CA LEU A 155 4.12 33.32 5.44
C LEU A 155 2.61 33.18 5.61
N ILE A 156 2.18 32.21 6.40
CA ILE A 156 0.77 31.95 6.67
C ILE A 156 0.58 32.00 8.18
N HIS A 157 -0.10 33.05 8.63
CA HIS A 157 -0.53 33.25 10.01
C HIS A 157 -1.80 32.43 10.24
N ILE A 158 -1.74 31.46 11.13
CA ILE A 158 -2.82 30.50 11.39
C ILE A 158 -3.92 31.17 12.21
N GLU A 159 -5.15 31.05 11.72
CA GLU A 159 -6.36 31.47 12.44
C GLU A 159 -7.00 30.26 13.15
N ALA A 160 -7.05 29.10 12.45
CA ALA A 160 -7.58 27.86 12.99
C ALA A 160 -7.20 26.64 12.16
N PHE A 161 -7.31 25.44 12.74
CA PHE A 161 -7.23 24.18 12.02
C PHE A 161 -8.18 23.13 12.59
N ASP A 162 -8.36 22.02 11.87
CA ASP A 162 -9.20 20.91 12.33
C ASP A 162 -8.80 19.58 11.68
N TRP A 163 -8.93 18.51 12.46
CA TRP A 163 -8.70 17.12 12.06
C TRP A 163 -10.04 16.45 11.79
N ASN A 164 -10.26 15.99 10.55
CA ASN A 164 -11.52 15.35 10.16
C ASN A 164 -11.47 13.81 10.17
N CYS A 165 -12.66 13.18 10.18
CA CYS A 165 -12.85 11.72 10.11
C CYS A 165 -12.14 11.07 8.89
N PRO A 166 -11.46 9.91 9.09
CA PRO A 166 -10.68 9.21 8.06
C PRO A 166 -11.49 8.24 7.17
N GLN A 167 -12.78 8.02 7.43
CA GLN A 167 -13.58 6.90 6.91
C GLN A 167 -13.53 6.65 5.39
N HIS A 168 -13.45 7.72 4.57
CA HIS A 168 -13.51 7.61 3.11
C HIS A 168 -12.21 8.00 2.40
N ILE A 169 -11.08 7.97 3.12
CA ILE A 169 -9.77 8.20 2.50
C ILE A 169 -9.21 6.86 2.03
N THR A 170 -9.14 6.67 0.71
CA THR A 170 -8.43 5.53 0.11
C THR A 170 -6.93 5.70 0.32
N PRO A 171 -6.23 4.71 0.92
CA PRO A 171 -4.79 4.73 1.01
C PRO A 171 -4.15 4.81 -0.38
N ARG A 172 -3.12 5.65 -0.51
CA ARG A 172 -2.30 5.78 -1.71
C ARG A 172 -0.86 5.86 -1.25
N TYR A 173 0.00 5.16 -1.97
CA TYR A 173 1.41 5.02 -1.68
C TYR A 173 2.19 5.48 -2.90
N THR A 174 3.34 6.10 -2.66
CA THR A 174 4.36 6.34 -3.67
C THR A 174 5.02 5.03 -4.08
N GLU A 175 5.70 5.02 -5.23
CA GLU A 175 6.45 3.86 -5.69
C GLU A 175 7.52 3.43 -4.67
N THR A 176 8.21 4.40 -4.06
CA THR A 176 9.20 4.15 -3.00
C THR A 176 8.59 3.46 -1.79
N GLU A 177 7.46 3.96 -1.27
CA GLU A 177 6.77 3.35 -0.13
C GLU A 177 6.30 1.92 -0.46
N VAL A 178 5.80 1.68 -1.69
CA VAL A 178 5.43 0.32 -2.13
C VAL A 178 6.66 -0.60 -2.13
N HIS A 179 7.78 -0.15 -2.70
CA HIS A 179 9.02 -0.92 -2.71
C HIS A 179 9.52 -1.25 -1.30
N GLU A 180 9.48 -0.29 -0.37
CA GLU A 180 9.86 -0.51 1.03
C GLU A 180 8.95 -1.53 1.71
N LEU A 181 7.64 -1.48 1.45
CA LEU A 181 6.67 -2.43 2.02
C LEU A 181 6.88 -3.87 1.53
N ILE A 182 7.28 -4.07 0.27
CA ILE A 182 7.47 -5.40 -0.32
C ILE A 182 8.89 -5.93 -0.20
N ALA A 183 9.88 -5.07 0.11
CA ALA A 183 11.29 -5.46 0.17
C ALA A 183 11.57 -6.69 1.06
N PRO A 184 10.98 -6.82 2.27
CA PRO A 184 11.19 -8.02 3.10
C PRO A 184 10.67 -9.30 2.44
N LEU A 185 9.52 -9.23 1.75
CA LEU A 185 8.94 -10.38 1.04
C LEU A 185 9.78 -10.79 -0.16
N LEU A 186 10.37 -9.82 -0.86
CA LEU A 186 11.28 -10.08 -1.97
C LEU A 186 12.59 -10.72 -1.48
N GLU A 187 13.10 -10.32 -0.32
CA GLU A 187 14.28 -10.95 0.29
C GLU A 187 13.98 -12.38 0.74
N GLU A 188 12.86 -12.60 1.45
CA GLU A 188 12.42 -13.94 1.84
C GLU A 188 12.22 -14.85 0.61
N SER A 189 11.60 -14.34 -0.45
CA SER A 189 11.44 -15.08 -1.71
C SER A 189 12.79 -15.44 -2.35
N ARG A 190 13.79 -14.55 -2.27
CA ARG A 190 15.15 -14.81 -2.76
C ARG A 190 15.86 -15.86 -1.90
N GLU A 191 15.76 -15.78 -0.58
CA GLU A 191 16.32 -16.77 0.35
C GLU A 191 15.68 -18.14 0.13
N LEU A 192 14.35 -18.21 -0.02
CA LEU A 192 13.64 -19.45 -0.32
C LEU A 192 13.96 -20.01 -1.71
N SER A 193 14.26 -19.14 -2.68
CA SER A 193 14.67 -19.56 -4.03
C SER A 193 16.15 -19.99 -4.08
N THR A 194 16.96 -19.59 -3.10
CA THR A 194 18.39 -19.94 -3.02
C THR A 194 18.70 -21.03 -1.99
N GLY A 195 17.76 -21.34 -1.09
CA GLY A 195 17.80 -22.57 -0.31
C GLY A 195 17.81 -23.77 -1.27
N ASP A 196 18.84 -24.60 -1.16
CA ASP A 196 19.01 -25.82 -1.94
C ASP A 196 17.66 -26.54 -2.09
N LEU A 197 17.08 -26.52 -3.31
CA LEU A 197 16.23 -27.62 -3.73
C LEU A 197 17.11 -28.87 -3.52
N PRO A 198 16.71 -29.85 -2.69
CA PRO A 198 17.54 -31.02 -2.44
C PRO A 198 17.98 -31.59 -3.79
N GLY A 199 19.30 -31.71 -3.94
CA GLY A 199 20.02 -31.69 -5.21
C GLY A 199 19.47 -32.60 -6.30
N GLU A 200 19.82 -32.27 -7.56
CA GLU A 200 19.43 -32.96 -8.81
C GLU A 200 18.43 -34.09 -8.56
N LEU A 201 17.14 -33.71 -8.55
CA LEU A 201 16.06 -34.68 -8.47
C LEU A 201 16.31 -35.75 -9.53
N PRO A 202 16.16 -37.04 -9.20
CA PRO A 202 16.39 -38.11 -10.16
C PRO A 202 15.57 -37.82 -11.40
N LYS A 203 16.16 -37.84 -12.60
CA LYS A 203 15.38 -37.69 -13.85
C LYS A 203 14.55 -38.93 -14.17
N GLU A 204 14.89 -40.05 -13.54
CA GLU A 204 14.22 -41.34 -13.69
C GLU A 204 14.22 -42.03 -12.33
N LEU A 205 13.07 -42.59 -11.93
CA LEU A 205 12.90 -43.25 -10.63
C LEU A 205 12.98 -44.78 -10.70
N GLY A 206 12.93 -45.36 -11.90
CA GLY A 206 12.99 -46.81 -12.09
C GLY A 206 12.90 -47.22 -13.55
N ASN A 207 12.99 -48.53 -13.80
CA ASN A 207 13.01 -49.15 -15.12
C ASN A 207 11.79 -50.08 -15.34
N GLY A 208 10.63 -49.66 -14.85
CA GLY A 208 9.39 -50.42 -14.97
C GLY A 208 8.90 -50.57 -16.42
N PRO A 209 7.91 -51.45 -16.66
CA PRO A 209 7.38 -51.68 -18.01
C PRO A 209 6.54 -50.50 -18.55
N LEU A 210 6.20 -49.53 -17.70
CA LEU A 210 5.47 -48.32 -18.07
C LEU A 210 6.43 -47.13 -17.97
N ASP A 211 6.71 -46.53 -19.11
CA ASP A 211 7.46 -45.28 -19.21
C ASP A 211 6.49 -44.11 -19.02
N LEU A 212 6.51 -43.50 -17.83
CA LEU A 212 5.53 -42.52 -17.39
C LEU A 212 6.21 -41.22 -16.99
N VAL A 213 5.60 -40.10 -17.39
CA VAL A 213 6.01 -38.75 -17.01
C VAL A 213 4.91 -38.07 -16.22
N ILE A 214 5.29 -37.32 -15.19
CA ILE A 214 4.37 -36.46 -14.43
C ILE A 214 4.00 -35.25 -15.29
N SER A 215 2.80 -35.27 -15.85
CA SER A 215 2.29 -34.19 -16.71
C SER A 215 1.50 -33.12 -15.96
N GLY A 216 1.06 -33.42 -14.73
CA GLY A 216 0.19 -32.55 -13.96
C GLY A 216 0.29 -32.82 -12.47
N ILE A 217 0.26 -31.74 -11.67
CA ILE A 217 0.27 -31.81 -10.21
C ILE A 217 -0.83 -30.88 -9.68
N ARG A 218 -1.75 -31.40 -8.87
CA ARG A 218 -2.85 -30.63 -8.29
C ARG A 218 -2.94 -30.83 -6.79
N GLN A 219 -2.83 -29.76 -6.02
CA GLN A 219 -3.07 -29.80 -4.58
C GLN A 219 -4.58 -29.84 -4.31
N LEU A 220 -5.12 -30.99 -3.92
CA LEU A 220 -6.57 -31.17 -3.71
C LEU A 220 -7.01 -30.66 -2.33
N THR A 221 -6.20 -30.91 -1.31
CA THR A 221 -6.40 -30.42 0.07
C THR A 221 -5.02 -30.11 0.67
N PRO A 222 -4.91 -29.47 1.86
CA PRO A 222 -3.59 -29.26 2.49
C PRO A 222 -2.77 -30.54 2.71
N ARG A 223 -3.42 -31.72 2.70
CA ARG A 223 -2.77 -33.02 2.92
C ARG A 223 -2.84 -33.97 1.73
N VAL A 224 -3.62 -33.70 0.68
CA VAL A 224 -3.77 -34.62 -0.46
C VAL A 224 -3.34 -33.92 -1.74
N ARG A 225 -2.43 -34.55 -2.49
CA ARG A 225 -1.97 -34.08 -3.80
C ARG A 225 -2.23 -35.14 -4.86
N ALA A 226 -2.79 -34.73 -5.98
CA ALA A 226 -3.00 -35.58 -7.15
C ALA A 226 -1.87 -35.38 -8.16
N TYR A 227 -1.49 -36.48 -8.81
CA TYR A 227 -0.47 -36.53 -9.85
C TYR A 227 -1.06 -37.19 -11.09
N GLU A 228 -0.90 -36.51 -12.22
CA GLU A 228 -1.26 -37.02 -13.54
C GLU A 228 -0.02 -37.61 -14.21
N LEU A 229 -0.15 -38.85 -14.66
CA LEU A 229 0.91 -39.67 -15.23
C LEU A 229 0.51 -40.04 -16.67
N ARG A 230 1.33 -39.64 -17.64
CA ARG A 230 1.13 -39.95 -19.07
C ARG A 230 2.28 -40.76 -19.60
N ALA A 231 2.07 -41.49 -20.69
CA ALA A 231 3.18 -42.13 -21.38
C ALA A 231 4.14 -41.05 -21.93
N SER A 232 5.45 -41.28 -21.82
CA SER A 232 6.48 -40.34 -22.34
C SER A 232 6.38 -40.08 -23.85
N ASN A 233 5.78 -41.03 -24.58
CA ASN A 233 5.68 -41.07 -26.04
C ASN A 233 4.27 -40.77 -26.55
N ASP A 234 3.40 -40.17 -25.72
CA ASP A 234 1.99 -39.84 -26.02
C ASP A 234 1.11 -41.04 -26.43
N ASN A 235 1.53 -42.28 -26.16
CA ASN A 235 0.72 -43.46 -26.41
C ASN A 235 -0.36 -43.66 -25.35
N ASP A 236 -1.42 -44.39 -25.73
CA ASP A 236 -2.42 -44.88 -24.79
C ASP A 236 -1.80 -45.85 -23.77
N LEU A 237 -2.12 -45.61 -22.50
CA LEU A 237 -1.79 -46.48 -21.39
C LEU A 237 -2.63 -47.77 -21.44
N PRO A 238 -2.21 -48.84 -20.74
CA PRO A 238 -3.00 -50.06 -20.60
C PRO A 238 -4.43 -49.81 -20.09
N VAL A 239 -5.32 -50.76 -20.34
CA VAL A 239 -6.67 -50.70 -19.77
C VAL A 239 -6.58 -51.06 -18.29
N VAL A 240 -7.28 -50.31 -17.44
CA VAL A 240 -7.35 -50.53 -16.00
C VAL A 240 -8.76 -50.87 -15.57
N GLU A 241 -8.89 -51.76 -14.59
CA GLU A 241 -10.16 -52.05 -13.93
C GLU A 241 -10.22 -51.36 -12.56
N ALA A 242 -11.42 -51.25 -11.99
CA ALA A 242 -11.60 -50.69 -10.65
C ALA A 242 -10.72 -51.45 -9.63
N GLY A 243 -9.92 -50.72 -8.86
CA GLY A 243 -8.96 -51.29 -7.90
C GLY A 243 -7.54 -51.48 -8.45
N SER A 244 -7.30 -51.19 -9.74
CA SER A 244 -5.94 -51.17 -10.31
C SER A 244 -5.02 -50.21 -9.55
N HIS A 245 -3.77 -50.59 -9.37
CA HIS A 245 -2.76 -49.80 -8.67
C HIS A 245 -1.46 -49.68 -9.47
N LEU A 246 -0.75 -48.58 -9.27
CA LEU A 246 0.61 -48.39 -9.76
C LEU A 246 1.62 -48.69 -8.66
N GLN A 247 2.72 -49.34 -9.04
CA GLN A 247 3.90 -49.48 -8.20
C GLN A 247 4.86 -48.35 -8.52
N ILE A 248 4.98 -47.41 -7.59
CA ILE A 248 5.78 -46.21 -7.75
C ILE A 248 7.08 -46.40 -6.99
N PRO A 249 8.25 -46.44 -7.67
CA PRO A 249 9.54 -46.40 -7.01
C PRO A 249 9.79 -44.99 -6.45
N LEU A 250 10.43 -44.93 -5.28
CA LEU A 250 10.81 -43.69 -4.61
C LEU A 250 12.13 -43.88 -3.87
N GLN A 251 12.83 -42.78 -3.64
CA GLN A 251 13.97 -42.74 -2.75
C GLN A 251 13.54 -42.11 -1.42
N LEU A 252 13.62 -42.86 -0.32
CA LEU A 252 13.32 -42.29 1.00
C LEU A 252 14.41 -41.29 1.40
N GLU A 253 14.11 -40.36 2.31
CA GLU A 253 15.12 -39.42 2.87
C GLU A 253 16.36 -40.14 3.43
N SER A 254 16.20 -41.39 3.89
CA SER A 254 17.31 -42.28 4.31
C SER A 254 18.23 -42.76 3.17
N GLY A 255 17.98 -42.38 1.92
CA GLY A 255 18.69 -42.81 0.72
C GLY A 255 18.30 -44.20 0.20
N LYS A 256 17.48 -44.96 0.94
CA LYS A 256 17.05 -46.32 0.56
C LYS A 256 15.94 -46.29 -0.51
N PRO A 257 16.03 -47.12 -1.56
CA PRO A 257 14.95 -47.28 -2.52
C PRO A 257 13.76 -47.97 -1.84
N ALA A 258 12.56 -47.53 -2.20
CA ALA A 258 11.31 -48.11 -1.74
C ALA A 258 10.30 -48.13 -2.89
N ILE A 259 9.33 -49.05 -2.81
CA ILE A 259 8.20 -49.10 -3.73
C ILE A 259 6.93 -48.85 -2.92
N ARG A 260 6.01 -48.06 -3.47
CA ARG A 260 4.67 -47.82 -2.90
C ARG A 260 3.60 -48.11 -3.93
N HIS A 261 2.46 -48.59 -3.43
CA HIS A 261 1.30 -48.93 -4.25
C HIS A 261 0.26 -47.84 -4.10
N TYR A 262 -0.12 -47.22 -5.21
CA TYR A 262 -1.17 -46.21 -5.24
C TYR A 262 -2.28 -46.63 -6.19
N SER A 263 -3.53 -46.58 -5.72
CA SER A 263 -4.69 -46.86 -6.55
C SER A 263 -4.85 -45.80 -7.63
N ILE A 264 -5.17 -46.23 -8.84
CA ILE A 264 -5.48 -45.35 -9.96
C ILE A 264 -6.89 -44.80 -9.74
N CYS A 265 -7.03 -43.47 -9.73
CA CYS A 265 -8.30 -42.78 -9.52
C CYS A 265 -8.81 -42.02 -10.77
N SER A 266 -8.13 -42.15 -11.91
CA SER A 266 -8.64 -41.62 -13.19
C SER A 266 -9.80 -42.47 -13.73
N ASN A 267 -10.57 -41.91 -14.67
CA ASN A 267 -11.63 -42.62 -15.38
C ASN A 267 -11.04 -43.82 -16.15
N PRO A 268 -11.47 -45.07 -15.92
CA PRO A 268 -10.96 -46.25 -16.62
C PRO A 268 -11.09 -46.20 -18.15
N ALA A 269 -12.04 -45.41 -18.68
CA ALA A 269 -12.21 -45.20 -20.12
C ALA A 269 -11.17 -44.22 -20.70
N ARG A 270 -10.51 -43.42 -19.86
CA ARG A 270 -9.42 -42.53 -20.29
C ARG A 270 -8.10 -43.26 -20.21
N ARG A 271 -7.53 -43.52 -21.38
CA ARG A 271 -6.25 -44.21 -21.53
C ARG A 271 -5.09 -43.27 -21.80
N ASP A 272 -5.37 -41.98 -21.98
CA ASP A 272 -4.34 -40.97 -22.20
C ASP A 272 -3.63 -40.54 -20.90
N VAL A 273 -4.18 -40.88 -19.73
CA VAL A 273 -3.63 -40.50 -18.42
C VAL A 273 -4.04 -41.47 -17.31
N TYR A 274 -3.13 -41.72 -16.38
CA TYR A 274 -3.46 -42.23 -15.05
C TYR A 274 -3.39 -41.11 -14.02
N GLU A 275 -4.30 -41.11 -13.07
CA GLU A 275 -4.23 -40.21 -11.91
C GLU A 275 -4.07 -41.03 -10.64
N ILE A 276 -3.19 -40.57 -9.75
CA ILE A 276 -3.08 -41.07 -8.38
C ILE A 276 -3.27 -39.91 -7.39
N ALA A 277 -3.91 -40.18 -6.26
CA ALA A 277 -4.06 -39.21 -5.17
C ALA A 277 -3.29 -39.70 -3.93
N VAL A 278 -2.36 -38.87 -3.45
CA VAL A 278 -1.44 -39.23 -2.37
C VAL A 278 -1.69 -38.36 -1.15
N LEU A 279 -2.10 -39.01 -0.06
CA LEU A 279 -2.19 -38.39 1.27
C LEU A 279 -0.80 -38.23 1.88
N ARG A 280 -0.48 -37.02 2.35
CA ARG A 280 0.70 -36.69 3.13
C ARG A 280 0.52 -37.16 4.57
N GLU A 281 1.32 -38.14 4.94
CA GLU A 281 1.34 -38.73 6.28
C GLU A 281 2.69 -38.45 6.95
N GLU A 282 2.69 -37.56 7.93
CA GLU A 282 3.91 -37.11 8.61
C GLU A 282 4.48 -38.17 9.58
N GLN A 283 3.62 -39.02 10.15
CA GLN A 283 4.01 -40.11 11.05
C GLN A 283 4.13 -41.47 10.34
N GLY A 284 4.18 -41.47 9.01
CA GLY A 284 4.27 -42.70 8.19
C GLY A 284 5.72 -43.18 7.96
N ASN A 285 5.86 -44.20 7.12
CA ASN A 285 7.16 -44.74 6.69
C ASN A 285 7.93 -43.83 5.71
N GLY A 286 7.70 -42.51 5.73
CA GLY A 286 8.35 -41.49 4.91
C GLY A 286 8.01 -41.49 3.41
N GLY A 287 7.28 -42.50 2.90
CA GLY A 287 7.05 -42.65 1.45
C GLY A 287 6.16 -41.57 0.83
N SER A 288 5.07 -41.20 1.49
CA SER A 288 4.19 -40.12 1.00
C SER A 288 4.83 -38.75 1.12
N LEU A 289 5.67 -38.55 2.14
CA LEU A 289 6.44 -37.32 2.31
C LEU A 289 7.48 -37.17 1.20
N ALA A 290 8.25 -38.23 0.93
CA ALA A 290 9.23 -38.26 -0.16
C ALA A 290 8.57 -37.97 -1.52
N LEU A 291 7.41 -38.57 -1.79
CA LEU A 291 6.65 -38.30 -3.02
C LEU A 291 6.23 -36.82 -3.10
N HIS A 292 5.71 -36.23 -2.02
CA HIS A 292 5.33 -34.81 -1.97
C HIS A 292 6.52 -33.83 -2.11
N GLN A 293 7.74 -34.27 -1.80
CA GLN A 293 8.95 -33.44 -1.93
C GLN A 293 9.64 -33.62 -3.28
N GLN A 294 9.66 -34.84 -3.82
CA GLN A 294 10.51 -35.19 -4.97
C GLN A 294 9.76 -35.14 -6.31
N PHE A 295 8.43 -35.36 -6.32
CA PHE A 295 7.68 -35.46 -7.57
C PHE A 295 7.40 -34.08 -8.14
N ASN A 296 7.94 -33.82 -9.33
CA ASN A 296 7.83 -32.55 -10.05
C ASN A 296 7.40 -32.80 -11.49
N LEU A 297 6.88 -31.76 -12.15
CA LEU A 297 6.48 -31.86 -13.56
C LEU A 297 7.68 -32.26 -14.44
N GLY A 298 7.47 -33.23 -15.32
CA GLY A 298 8.49 -33.74 -16.23
C GLY A 298 9.41 -34.82 -15.66
N LEU A 299 9.23 -35.22 -14.39
CA LEU A 299 9.83 -36.41 -13.80
C LEU A 299 9.24 -37.69 -14.40
#